data_AF-A0A815XEW3-F1
#
_entry.id   AF-A0A815XEW3-F1
#
_cell.length_a   1.000
_cell.length_b   1.000
_cell.length_c   1.000
_cell.angle_alpha   90.00
_cell.angle_beta   90.00
_cell.angle_gamma   90.00
#
_symmetry.space_group_name_H-M   'P 1'
#
loop_
_entity.id
_entity.type
_entity.pdbx_description
1 polymer ?
#
loop_
_entity_poly.entity_id
_entity_poly.type
_entity_poly.pdbx_seq_one_letter_code
_entity_poly.pdbx_strand_id
1 'polypeptide(L)'
;VNSDMDNITNVLKSQEFVSKIVTAVISQDSLISSIVQNVLSSNPFQQMINEIIQQKVAPLETRMQQLEEMVQDLQERNDYLNYKTNDLEQYQCALRIYGIAENKEEHTNAIIKDIGKVMGVKVEDNDILCV
;
A
#
# COMPACT_ATOMS: atom_id res chain seq x y z
N VAL A 1 21.14 42.31 -71.37
CA VAL A 1 20.72 40.98 -70.87
C VAL A 1 21.92 40.15 -70.39
N ASN A 2 23.02 40.04 -71.15
CA ASN A 2 24.19 39.26 -70.69
C ASN A 2 24.95 39.89 -69.49
N SER A 3 25.10 41.21 -69.40
CA SER A 3 25.91 41.81 -68.32
C SER A 3 25.28 41.68 -66.92
N ASP A 4 23.94 41.66 -66.83
CA ASP A 4 23.24 41.52 -65.55
C ASP A 4 23.33 40.08 -65.04
N MET A 5 23.28 39.10 -65.94
CA MET A 5 23.46 37.69 -65.63
C MET A 5 24.90 37.40 -65.19
N ASP A 6 25.89 38.02 -65.84
CA ASP A 6 27.30 37.91 -65.47
C ASP A 6 27.58 38.55 -64.10
N ASN A 7 26.95 39.68 -63.80
CA ASN A 7 27.04 40.32 -62.48
C ASN A 7 26.43 39.47 -61.36
N ILE A 8 25.25 38.89 -61.57
CA ILE A 8 24.63 37.97 -60.62
C ILE A 8 25.54 36.75 -60.40
N THR A 9 26.09 36.20 -61.48
CA THR A 9 27.00 35.04 -61.41
C THR A 9 28.27 35.36 -60.62
N ASN A 10 28.82 36.57 -60.76
CA ASN A 10 29.99 37.01 -60.01
C ASN A 10 29.69 37.26 -58.53
N VAL A 11 28.52 37.80 -58.20
CA VAL A 11 28.08 37.98 -56.80
C VAL A 11 27.87 36.63 -56.11
N LEU A 12 27.27 35.65 -56.79
CA LEU A 12 27.04 34.30 -56.26
C LEU A 12 28.34 33.52 -56.08
N LYS A 13 29.37 33.78 -56.90
CA LYS A 13 30.72 33.21 -56.76
C LYS A 13 31.59 33.98 -55.77
N SER A 14 31.15 35.15 -55.30
CA SER A 14 31.94 35.93 -54.37
C SER A 14 32.08 35.17 -53.04
N GLN A 15 33.33 35.07 -52.58
CA GLN A 15 33.67 34.36 -51.36
C GLN A 15 32.96 34.95 -50.13
N GLU A 16 32.67 36.26 -50.19
CA GLU A 16 31.94 37.00 -49.17
C GLU A 16 30.47 36.57 -49.07
N PHE A 17 29.78 36.42 -50.21
CA PHE A 17 28.39 35.95 -50.23
C PHE A 17 28.28 34.51 -49.72
N VAL A 18 29.16 33.61 -50.19
CA VAL A 18 29.19 32.22 -49.74
C VAL A 18 29.51 32.14 -48.25
N SER A 19 30.47 32.92 -47.74
CA SER A 19 30.81 32.98 -46.31
C SER A 19 29.65 33.45 -45.45
N LYS A 20 28.88 34.46 -45.90
CA LYS A 20 27.67 34.93 -45.20
C LYS A 20 26.59 33.87 -45.13
N ILE A 21 26.34 33.13 -46.21
CA ILE A 21 25.39 32.01 -46.22
C ILE A 21 25.86 30.89 -45.31
N VAL A 22 27.12 30.47 -45.42
CA VAL A 22 27.69 29.39 -44.61
C VAL A 22 27.65 29.74 -43.12
N THR A 23 27.99 30.97 -42.76
CA THR A 23 27.92 31.45 -41.37
C THR A 23 26.49 31.49 -40.84
N ALA A 24 25.53 31.95 -41.67
CA ALA A 24 24.11 31.93 -41.31
C ALA A 24 23.59 30.50 -41.10
N VAL A 25 23.95 29.56 -41.98
CA VAL A 25 23.55 28.14 -41.87
C VAL A 25 24.18 27.48 -40.64
N ILE A 26 25.49 27.66 -40.40
CA ILE A 26 26.17 27.11 -39.20
C ILE A 26 25.58 27.70 -37.91
N SER A 27 25.20 28.98 -37.93
CA SER A 27 24.55 29.61 -36.77
C SER A 27 23.15 29.04 -36.47
N GLN A 28 22.44 28.55 -37.49
CA GLN A 28 21.17 27.84 -37.31
C GLN A 28 21.38 26.44 -36.76
N ASP A 29 22.41 25.72 -37.20
CA ASP A 29 22.72 24.38 -36.67
C ASP A 29 23.07 24.44 -35.18
N SER A 30 23.80 25.46 -34.72
CA SER A 30 24.11 25.62 -33.28
C SER A 30 22.88 25.97 -32.44
N LEU A 31 21.96 26.77 -33.01
CA LEU A 31 20.66 27.08 -32.40
C LEU A 31 19.78 25.83 -32.30
N ILE A 32 19.69 25.04 -33.38
CA ILE A 32 18.96 23.77 -33.40
C ILE A 32 19.56 22.81 -32.38
N SER A 33 20.88 22.67 -32.35
CA SER A 33 21.56 21.80 -31.39
C SER A 33 21.30 22.24 -29.94
N SER A 34 21.33 23.54 -29.66
CA SER A 34 21.02 24.09 -28.34
C SER A 34 19.56 23.90 -27.94
N ILE A 35 18.62 24.06 -28.87
CA ILE A 35 17.19 23.83 -28.65
C ILE A 35 16.93 22.34 -28.40
N VAL A 36 17.49 21.46 -29.24
CA VAL A 36 17.37 20.00 -29.07
C VAL A 36 17.99 19.57 -27.75
N GLN A 37 19.16 20.10 -27.38
CA GLN A 37 19.81 19.76 -26.14
C GLN A 37 19.02 20.28 -24.93
N ASN A 38 18.45 21.49 -24.97
CA ASN A 38 17.55 21.95 -23.91
C ASN A 38 16.25 21.13 -23.84
N VAL A 39 15.61 20.84 -24.97
CA VAL A 39 14.36 20.07 -25.01
C VAL A 39 14.56 18.63 -24.55
N LEU A 40 15.70 18.01 -24.86
CA LEU A 40 16.02 16.64 -24.45
C LEU A 40 16.60 16.54 -23.03
N SER A 41 17.42 17.51 -22.59
CA SER A 41 18.03 17.52 -21.26
C SER A 41 17.08 17.98 -20.16
N SER A 42 16.03 18.73 -20.54
CA SER A 42 14.94 19.13 -19.66
C SER A 42 13.63 18.69 -20.27
N ASN A 43 13.32 17.40 -20.18
CA ASN A 43 11.94 16.98 -20.30
C ASN A 43 11.26 17.13 -18.92
N PRO A 44 10.61 18.27 -18.63
CA PRO A 44 9.98 18.53 -17.33
C PRO A 44 8.95 17.46 -16.98
N PHE A 45 8.40 16.76 -17.98
CA PHE A 45 7.48 15.65 -17.77
C PHE A 45 8.17 14.44 -17.10
N GLN A 46 9.41 14.13 -17.47
CA GLN A 46 10.18 13.05 -16.82
C GLN A 46 10.56 13.42 -15.38
N GLN A 47 10.92 14.67 -15.12
CA GLN A 47 11.20 15.16 -13.77
C GLN A 47 9.93 15.09 -12.89
N MET A 48 8.80 15.55 -13.41
CA MET A 48 7.51 15.49 -12.73
C MET A 48 7.09 14.04 -12.43
N ILE A 49 7.28 13.12 -13.38
CA ILE A 49 7.01 11.69 -13.14
C ILE A 49 7.91 11.14 -12.05
N ASN A 50 9.21 11.44 -12.09
CA ASN A 50 10.15 10.97 -11.06
C ASN A 50 9.81 11.53 -9.67
N GLU A 51 9.42 12.80 -9.58
CA GLU A 51 8.95 13.39 -8.32
C GLU A 51 7.69 12.71 -7.79
N ILE A 52 6.72 12.41 -8.65
CA ILE A 52 5.51 11.68 -8.26
C ILE A 52 5.85 10.28 -7.75
N ILE A 53 6.74 9.57 -8.44
CA ILE A 53 7.18 8.23 -8.02
C ILE A 53 7.85 8.30 -6.65
N GLN A 54 8.79 9.23 -6.45
CA GLN A 54 9.54 9.35 -5.20
C GLN A 54 8.69 9.84 -4.04
N GLN A 55 7.80 10.81 -4.26
CA GLN A 55 7.02 11.42 -3.18
C GLN A 55 5.72 10.68 -2.85
N LYS A 56 5.17 9.93 -3.81
CA LYS A 56 3.86 9.28 -3.63
C LYS A 56 3.93 7.76 -3.72
N VAL A 57 4.62 7.22 -4.72
CA VAL A 57 4.63 5.76 -4.95
C VAL A 57 5.50 5.05 -3.91
N ALA A 58 6.74 5.50 -3.70
CA ALA A 58 7.64 4.84 -2.74
C ALA A 58 7.07 4.84 -1.29
N PRO A 59 6.49 5.94 -0.76
CA PRO A 59 5.86 5.91 0.55
C PRO A 59 4.62 5.00 0.62
N LEU A 60 3.88 4.85 -0.49
CA LEU A 60 2.76 3.91 -0.56
C LEU A 60 3.25 2.46 -0.50
N GLU A 61 4.33 2.12 -1.19
CA GLU A 61 4.96 0.79 -1.12
C GLU A 61 5.39 0.45 0.31
N THR A 62 6.05 1.40 1.01
CA THR A 62 6.42 1.21 2.42
C THR A 62 5.20 1.01 3.31
N ARG A 63 4.14 1.81 3.13
CA ARG A 63 2.90 1.66 3.92
C ARG A 63 2.19 0.34 3.63
N MET A 64 2.24 -0.15 2.40
CA MET A 64 1.68 -1.46 2.04
C MET A 64 2.41 -2.58 2.78
N GLN A 65 3.74 -2.58 2.78
CA GLN A 65 4.52 -3.57 3.53
C GLN A 65 4.21 -3.56 5.03
N GLN A 66 4.12 -2.37 5.63
CA GLN A 66 3.75 -2.24 7.04
C GLN A 66 2.34 -2.77 7.32
N LEU A 67 1.39 -2.57 6.41
CA LEU A 67 0.04 -3.10 6.53
C LEU A 67 0.01 -4.62 6.41
N GLU A 68 0.80 -5.20 5.50
CA GLU A 68 0.92 -6.66 5.34
C GLU A 68 1.47 -7.30 6.62
N GLU A 69 2.51 -6.72 7.22
CA GLU A 69 3.07 -7.19 8.49
C GLU A 69 2.04 -7.12 9.63
N MET A 70 1.30 -6.01 9.76
CA MET A 70 0.27 -5.88 10.78
C MET A 70 -0.89 -6.87 10.59
N VAL A 71 -1.28 -7.15 9.34
CA VAL A 71 -2.33 -8.15 9.05
C VAL A 71 -1.86 -9.54 9.49
N GLN A 72 -0.59 -9.88 9.24
CA GLN A 72 -0.03 -11.16 9.66
C GLN A 72 -0.01 -11.30 11.19
N ASP A 73 0.48 -10.28 11.92
CA ASP A 73 0.48 -10.29 13.40
C ASP A 73 -0.94 -10.44 13.96
N LEU A 74 -1.92 -9.75 13.37
CA LEU A 74 -3.33 -9.87 13.77
C LEU A 74 -3.90 -11.27 13.49
N GLN A 75 -3.51 -11.92 12.40
CA GLN A 75 -3.94 -13.29 12.10
C GLN A 75 -3.37 -14.27 13.14
N GLU A 76 -2.08 -14.19 13.43
CA GLU A 76 -1.43 -15.05 14.43
C GLU A 76 -2.07 -14.87 15.82
N ARG A 77 -2.36 -13.62 16.19
CA ARG A 77 -3.04 -13.32 17.46
C ARG A 77 -4.47 -13.86 17.50
N ASN A 78 -5.20 -13.81 16.39
CA ASN A 78 -6.55 -14.36 16.29
C ASN A 78 -6.53 -15.89 16.44
N ASP A 79 -5.61 -16.57 15.77
CA ASP A 79 -5.44 -18.01 15.88
C ASP A 79 -5.11 -18.44 17.31
N TYR A 80 -4.23 -17.69 17.99
CA TYR A 80 -3.93 -17.92 19.39
C TYR A 80 -5.16 -17.76 20.30
N LEU A 81 -5.96 -16.71 20.08
CA LEU A 81 -7.18 -16.48 20.85
C LEU A 81 -8.23 -17.56 20.59
N ASN A 82 -8.40 -17.99 19.34
CA ASN A 82 -9.30 -19.11 18.99
C ASN A 82 -8.87 -20.40 19.68
N TYR A 83 -7.58 -20.71 19.68
CA TYR A 83 -7.06 -21.85 20.43
C TYR A 83 -7.41 -21.75 21.93
N LYS A 84 -7.20 -20.58 22.54
CA LYS A 84 -7.53 -20.36 23.96
C LYS A 84 -9.01 -20.47 24.26
N THR A 85 -9.88 -19.95 23.39
CA THR A 85 -11.32 -20.08 23.52
C THR A 85 -11.74 -21.55 23.43
N ASN A 86 -11.24 -22.28 22.43
CA ASN A 86 -11.54 -23.70 22.26
C ASN A 86 -11.08 -24.54 23.48
N ASP A 87 -9.92 -24.23 24.04
CA ASP A 87 -9.41 -24.88 25.26
C ASP A 87 -10.35 -24.60 26.44
N LEU A 88 -10.77 -23.36 26.64
CA LEU A 88 -11.71 -22.99 27.70
C LEU A 88 -13.10 -23.63 27.53
N GLU A 89 -13.63 -23.68 26.31
CA GLU A 89 -14.91 -24.33 26.00
C GLU A 89 -14.89 -25.83 26.35
N GLN A 90 -13.75 -26.50 26.15
CA GLN A 90 -13.59 -27.90 26.56
C GLN A 90 -13.67 -28.07 28.08
N TYR A 91 -13.10 -27.15 28.86
CA TYR A 91 -13.25 -27.18 30.32
C TYR A 91 -14.69 -26.85 30.77
N GLN A 92 -15.43 -26.05 30.00
CA GLN A 92 -16.80 -25.66 30.33
C GLN A 92 -17.82 -26.81 30.15
N CYS A 93 -17.58 -27.74 29.23
CA CYS A 93 -18.49 -28.86 28.94
C CYS A 93 -17.91 -30.21 29.38
N ALA A 94 -17.61 -30.39 30.67
CA ALA A 94 -17.07 -31.66 31.16
C ALA A 94 -18.07 -32.84 31.07
N LEU A 95 -19.40 -32.60 31.11
CA LEU A 95 -20.41 -33.64 30.90
C LEU A 95 -21.80 -33.04 30.63
N ARG A 96 -22.40 -33.31 29.47
CA ARG A 96 -23.85 -33.11 29.23
C ARG A 96 -24.55 -34.47 29.19
N ILE A 97 -25.55 -34.66 30.03
CA ILE A 97 -26.36 -35.87 30.05
C ILE A 97 -27.75 -35.51 29.52
N TYR A 98 -28.16 -36.15 28.43
CA TYR A 98 -29.48 -35.95 27.81
C TYR A 98 -30.41 -37.12 28.14
N GLY A 99 -31.72 -36.87 28.13
CA GLY A 99 -32.74 -37.91 28.28
C GLY A 99 -33.00 -38.38 29.71
N ILE A 100 -32.50 -37.64 30.72
CA ILE A 100 -32.91 -37.82 32.12
C ILE A 100 -34.12 -36.92 32.37
N ALA A 101 -35.20 -37.50 32.89
CA ALA A 101 -36.36 -36.72 33.30
C ALA A 101 -36.02 -35.96 34.59
N GLU A 102 -36.27 -34.65 34.60
CA GLU A 102 -36.10 -33.81 35.78
C GLU A 102 -36.92 -34.36 36.96
N ASN A 103 -36.24 -34.62 38.08
CA ASN A 103 -36.90 -34.97 39.33
C ASN A 103 -37.04 -33.72 40.21
N LYS A 104 -38.25 -33.47 40.74
CA LYS A 104 -38.54 -32.35 41.63
C LYS A 104 -37.79 -32.41 42.96
N GLU A 105 -37.21 -33.56 43.30
CA GLU A 105 -36.39 -33.76 44.49
C GLU A 105 -34.88 -33.56 44.23
N GLU A 106 -34.47 -33.18 43.01
CA GLU A 106 -33.06 -32.88 42.75
C GLU A 106 -32.60 -31.63 43.49
N HIS A 107 -31.49 -31.77 44.21
CA HIS A 107 -30.87 -30.72 45.02
C HIS A 107 -29.68 -30.07 44.31
N THR A 108 -29.70 -30.02 42.97
CA THR A 108 -28.59 -29.52 42.13
C THR A 108 -28.14 -28.12 42.57
N ASN A 109 -29.07 -27.21 42.83
CA ASN A 109 -28.74 -25.86 43.29
C ASN A 109 -28.09 -25.86 44.68
N ALA A 110 -28.50 -26.76 45.58
CA ALA A 110 -27.89 -26.87 46.91
C ALA A 110 -26.45 -27.39 46.82
N ILE A 111 -26.21 -28.41 45.98
CA ILE A 111 -24.87 -28.97 45.74
C ILE A 111 -23.92 -27.91 45.16
N ILE A 112 -24.37 -27.12 44.17
CA ILE A 112 -23.55 -26.08 43.56
C ILE A 112 -23.21 -24.97 44.58
N LYS A 113 -24.15 -24.58 45.43
CA LYS A 113 -23.89 -23.62 46.52
C LYS A 113 -22.88 -24.14 47.53
N ASP A 114 -22.95 -25.42 47.89
CA ASP A 114 -22.00 -26.05 48.80
C ASP A 114 -20.58 -26.09 48.20
N ILE A 115 -20.45 -26.39 46.91
CA ILE A 115 -19.16 -26.32 46.19
C ILE A 115 -18.63 -24.89 46.17
N GLY A 116 -19.47 -23.90 45.85
CA GLY A 116 -19.09 -22.49 45.90
C GLY A 116 -18.54 -22.09 47.28
N LYS A 117 -19.22 -22.50 48.35
CA LYS A 117 -18.78 -22.27 49.73
C LYS A 117 -17.41 -22.90 50.03
N VAL A 118 -17.15 -24.12 49.55
CA VAL A 118 -15.84 -24.78 49.68
C VAL A 118 -14.74 -24.00 48.94
N MET A 119 -15.07 -23.41 47.79
CA MET A 119 -14.13 -22.61 46.99
C MET A 119 -14.03 -21.13 47.44
N GLY A 120 -14.78 -20.73 48.48
CA GLY A 120 -14.81 -19.33 48.95
C GLY A 120 -15.55 -18.38 47.99
N VAL A 121 -16.33 -18.92 47.06
CA VAL A 121 -17.13 -18.16 46.09
C VAL A 121 -18.60 -18.16 46.55
N LYS A 122 -19.18 -16.97 46.67
CA LYS A 122 -20.62 -16.85 46.96
C LYS A 122 -21.41 -17.09 45.69
N VAL A 123 -22.26 -18.12 45.69
CA VAL A 123 -23.12 -18.49 44.56
C VAL A 123 -24.58 -18.37 45.01
N GLU A 124 -25.35 -17.54 44.33
CA GLU A 124 -26.79 -17.35 44.54
C GLU A 124 -27.59 -18.19 43.53
N ASP A 125 -28.90 -18.38 43.76
CA ASP A 125 -29.74 -19.15 42.80
C ASP A 125 -29.75 -18.54 41.40
N ASN A 126 -29.63 -17.21 41.28
CA ASN A 126 -29.60 -16.52 40.00
C ASN A 126 -28.29 -16.72 39.21
N ASP A 127 -27.23 -17.18 39.89
CA ASP A 127 -25.93 -17.49 39.26
C ASP A 127 -25.93 -18.92 38.67
N ILE A 128 -26.90 -19.74 39.07
CA ILE A 128 -27.08 -21.10 38.62
C ILE A 128 -28.11 -21.08 37.50
N LEU A 129 -27.62 -21.03 36.25
CA LEU A 129 -28.47 -21.17 35.08
C LEU A 129 -29.08 -22.57 35.09
N CYS A 130 -30.32 -22.69 35.53
CA CYS A 130 -31.15 -23.84 35.21
C CYS A 130 -31.23 -23.94 33.68
N VAL A 131 -30.73 -25.04 33.13
CA VAL A 131 -31.09 -25.50 31.78
C VAL A 131 -32.46 -26.12 31.86
#